data_AF-A0A2V2GC92-F1
#
_entry.id   AF-A0A2V2GC92-F1
#
_cell.length_a   1.000
_cell.length_b   1.000
_cell.length_c   1.000
_cell.angle_alpha   90.00
_cell.angle_beta   90.00
_cell.angle_gamma   90.00
#
_symmetry.space_group_name_H-M   'P 1'
#
loop_
_entity.id
_entity.type
_entity.pdbx_description
1 polymer ?
#
loop_
_entity_poly.entity_id
_entity_poly.type
_entity_poly.pdbx_seq_one_letter_code
_entity_poly.pdbx_strand_id
1 'polypeptide(L)'
;MGVKPRPAPPRRGRQEITMKFWLTAFGAMMLFCPVSARAADATAFNPLTVSVEAQAISGVPVGTIIAWPVANNPEGWAEGNWLECNGQTVDPTVYPELFAVVGSQVPDLRGLFLRGTGG
;
A
#
# COMPACT_ATOMS: atom_id res chain seq x y z
N MET A 1 -18.23 -60.83 -0.55
CA MET A 1 -16.89 -60.94 0.06
C MET A 1 -15.87 -60.34 -0.90
N GLY A 2 -15.23 -59.24 -0.52
CA GLY A 2 -14.22 -58.58 -1.35
C GLY A 2 -13.29 -57.74 -0.48
N VAL A 3 -12.34 -58.41 0.19
CA VAL A 3 -11.35 -57.74 1.05
C VAL A 3 -10.36 -57.01 0.14
N LYS A 4 -10.42 -55.68 0.14
CA LYS A 4 -9.50 -54.83 -0.63
C LYS A 4 -8.07 -54.98 -0.08
N PRO A 5 -7.06 -55.29 -0.89
CA PRO A 5 -5.70 -55.45 -0.41
C PRO A 5 -5.12 -54.11 0.08
N ARG A 6 -4.43 -54.15 1.22
CA ARG A 6 -3.74 -52.97 1.78
C ARG A 6 -2.50 -52.62 0.94
N PRO A 7 -2.21 -51.32 0.72
CA PRO A 7 -1.04 -50.88 -0.03
C PRO A 7 0.26 -51.19 0.72
N ALA A 8 1.27 -51.63 -0.02
CA ALA A 8 2.59 -51.99 0.51
C ALA A 8 3.38 -50.75 0.97
N PRO A 9 4.18 -50.85 2.05
CA PRO A 9 5.00 -49.74 2.50
C PRO A 9 6.10 -49.41 1.46
N PRO A 10 6.45 -48.13 1.29
CA PRO A 10 7.45 -47.71 0.32
C PRO A 10 8.81 -48.34 0.63
N ARG A 11 9.47 -48.87 -0.39
CA ARG A 11 10.79 -49.52 -0.27
C ARG A 11 11.83 -48.50 0.21
N ARG A 12 12.45 -48.81 1.35
CA ARG A 12 13.41 -48.00 2.12
C ARG A 12 14.46 -47.25 1.28
N GLY A 13 14.91 -47.83 0.16
CA GLY A 13 15.92 -47.21 -0.72
C GLY A 13 15.44 -45.99 -1.53
N ARG A 14 14.14 -45.86 -1.81
CA ARG A 14 13.60 -44.71 -2.57
C ARG A 14 13.52 -43.44 -1.72
N GLN A 15 13.22 -43.57 -0.42
CA GLN A 15 13.13 -42.44 0.51
C GLN A 15 14.49 -41.82 0.82
N GLU A 16 15.52 -42.66 0.91
CA GLU A 16 16.90 -42.22 1.12
C GLU A 16 17.39 -41.31 0.00
N ILE A 17 17.23 -41.70 -1.27
CA ILE A 17 17.72 -40.92 -2.41
C ILE A 17 17.00 -39.56 -2.52
N THR A 18 15.68 -39.54 -2.28
CA THR A 18 14.90 -38.31 -2.26
C THR A 18 15.33 -37.39 -1.12
N MET A 19 15.56 -37.92 0.09
CA MET A 19 16.01 -37.13 1.24
C MET A 19 17.42 -36.56 1.06
N LYS A 20 18.35 -37.34 0.47
CA LYS A 20 19.68 -36.84 0.10
C LYS A 20 19.61 -35.71 -0.93
N PHE A 21 18.72 -35.81 -1.93
CA PHE A 21 18.52 -34.76 -2.94
C PHE A 21 17.96 -33.46 -2.34
N TRP A 22 17.02 -33.56 -1.40
CA TRP A 22 16.46 -32.37 -0.74
C TRP A 22 17.45 -31.73 0.24
N LEU A 23 18.25 -32.53 0.96
CA LEU A 23 19.29 -32.03 1.85
C LEU A 23 20.43 -31.32 1.10
N THR A 24 20.86 -31.86 -0.05
CA THR A 24 21.88 -31.20 -0.87
C THR A 24 21.36 -29.94 -1.56
N ALA A 25 20.10 -29.95 -2.03
CA ALA A 25 19.47 -28.77 -2.61
C ALA A 25 19.28 -27.64 -1.58
N PHE A 26 18.82 -27.96 -0.36
CA PHE A 26 18.69 -26.97 0.72
C PHE A 26 20.05 -26.44 1.20
N GLY A 27 21.06 -27.31 1.31
CA GLY A 27 22.42 -26.91 1.70
C GLY A 27 23.08 -26.00 0.66
N ALA A 28 22.90 -26.28 -0.63
CA ALA A 28 23.43 -25.45 -1.71
C ALA A 28 22.74 -24.08 -1.80
N MET A 29 21.44 -23.98 -1.47
CA MET A 29 20.71 -22.71 -1.47
C MET A 29 21.18 -21.75 -0.37
N MET A 30 21.72 -22.28 0.75
CA MET A 30 22.31 -21.48 1.83
C MET A 30 23.72 -20.96 1.53
N LEU A 31 24.42 -21.56 0.56
CA LEU A 31 25.80 -21.20 0.20
C LEU A 31 25.89 -20.13 -0.92
N PHE A 32 24.77 -19.79 -1.57
CA PHE A 32 24.73 -18.83 -2.68
C PHE A 32 23.97 -17.52 -2.38
N CYS A 33 23.47 -17.34 -1.16
CA CYS A 33 22.99 -16.02 -0.73
C CYS A 33 24.16 -15.27 -0.08
N PRO A 34 24.75 -14.24 -0.72
CA PRO A 34 25.49 -13.27 0.05
C PRO A 34 24.50 -12.63 1.02
N VAL A 35 24.56 -13.01 2.30
CA VAL A 35 23.83 -12.32 3.37
C VAL A 35 24.40 -10.92 3.45
N SER A 36 23.89 -10.04 2.61
CA SER A 36 24.07 -8.61 2.75
C SER A 36 23.22 -8.18 3.93
N ALA A 37 23.73 -8.38 5.14
CA ALA A 37 23.21 -7.70 6.31
C ALA A 37 23.55 -6.21 6.16
N ARG A 38 22.68 -5.47 5.49
CA ARG A 38 22.73 -4.00 5.48
C ARG A 38 22.24 -3.56 6.86
N ALA A 39 23.16 -3.24 7.77
CA ALA A 39 22.81 -2.50 8.98
C ALA A 39 22.42 -1.09 8.54
N ALA A 40 21.12 -0.83 8.41
CA ALA A 40 20.62 0.53 8.28
C ALA A 40 20.62 1.15 9.69
N ASP A 41 21.62 1.98 9.99
CA ASP A 41 21.72 2.69 11.26
C ASP A 41 20.64 3.79 11.34
N ALA A 42 19.86 3.77 12.41
CA ALA A 42 18.63 4.56 12.56
C ALA A 42 18.88 6.04 12.94
N THR A 43 20.14 6.48 12.98
CA THR A 43 20.51 7.84 13.41
C THR A 43 20.65 8.85 12.26
N ALA A 44 20.39 8.43 11.01
CA ALA A 44 20.60 9.28 9.82
C ALA A 44 19.44 10.24 9.48
N PHE A 45 18.40 10.35 10.30
CA PHE A 45 17.32 11.30 10.04
C PHE A 45 17.78 12.75 10.29
N ASN A 46 18.22 13.41 9.22
CA ASN A 46 18.43 14.84 9.17
C ASN A 46 17.25 15.51 8.42
N PRO A 47 16.35 16.23 9.11
CA PRO A 47 15.12 16.77 8.51
C PRO A 47 15.36 17.89 7.50
N LEU A 48 16.61 18.32 7.28
CA LEU A 48 16.96 19.39 6.33
C LEU A 48 17.24 18.89 4.90
N THR A 49 17.30 17.57 4.69
CA THR A 49 17.58 16.94 3.37
C THR A 49 16.47 16.02 2.87
N VAL A 50 15.36 15.92 3.60
CA VAL A 50 14.20 15.13 3.19
C VAL A 50 13.15 16.08 2.65
N SER A 51 13.05 16.16 1.32
CA SER A 51 11.83 16.64 0.68
C SER A 51 10.71 15.66 1.03
N VAL A 52 9.72 16.14 1.77
CA VAL A 52 8.46 15.40 1.97
C VAL A 52 7.73 15.44 0.62
N GLU A 53 8.11 14.52 -0.26
CA GLU A 53 7.36 14.24 -1.48
C GLU A 53 6.13 13.44 -1.04
N ALA A 54 4.95 14.04 -1.20
CA ALA A 54 3.69 13.40 -0.87
C ALA A 54 3.45 12.30 -1.90
N GLN A 55 3.99 11.11 -1.63
CA GLN A 55 3.76 9.93 -2.45
C GLN A 55 2.26 9.75 -2.64
N ALA A 56 1.79 9.97 -3.88
CA ALA A 56 0.38 10.01 -4.24
C ALA A 56 -0.39 8.92 -3.49
N ILE A 57 -1.37 9.36 -2.69
CA ILE A 57 -1.88 8.56 -1.59
C ILE A 57 -2.78 7.46 -2.15
N SER A 58 -2.19 6.30 -2.44
CA SER A 58 -2.88 5.06 -2.82
C SER A 58 -3.86 4.54 -1.74
N GLY A 59 -4.05 5.27 -0.64
CA GLY A 59 -4.92 4.90 0.49
C GLY A 59 -5.88 5.99 0.97
N VAL A 60 -6.00 7.13 0.28
CA VAL A 60 -6.96 8.19 0.67
C VAL A 60 -8.21 8.07 -0.20
N PRO A 61 -9.38 7.79 0.40
CA PRO A 61 -10.62 7.67 -0.37
C PRO A 61 -11.07 9.03 -0.91
N VAL A 62 -11.76 8.99 -2.05
CA VAL A 62 -12.36 10.18 -2.67
C VAL A 62 -13.34 10.85 -1.70
N GLY A 63 -13.29 12.17 -1.64
CA GLY A 63 -14.07 12.98 -0.69
C GLY A 63 -13.34 13.30 0.61
N THR A 64 -12.12 12.80 0.80
CA THR A 64 -11.27 13.22 1.92
C THR A 64 -10.88 14.69 1.80
N ILE A 65 -11.03 15.42 2.91
CA ILE A 65 -10.63 16.83 3.00
C ILE A 65 -9.27 16.88 3.69
N ILE A 66 -8.31 17.53 3.05
CA ILE A 66 -6.97 17.79 3.61
C ILE A 66 -6.78 19.29 3.82
N ALA A 67 -6.11 19.67 4.91
CA ALA A 67 -5.67 21.04 5.12
C ALA A 67 -4.32 21.24 4.42
N TRP A 68 -4.22 22.23 3.53
CA TRP A 68 -3.01 22.50 2.78
C TRP A 68 -2.34 23.81 3.24
N PRO A 69 -1.11 23.77 3.79
CA PRO A 69 -0.54 24.90 4.53
C PRO A 69 0.24 25.90 3.67
N VAL A 70 0.51 25.58 2.39
CA VAL A 70 1.34 26.41 1.50
C VAL A 70 0.53 26.94 0.32
N ALA A 71 0.91 28.10 -0.20
CA ALA A 71 0.21 28.74 -1.32
C ALA A 71 0.36 27.96 -2.64
N ASN A 72 1.40 27.15 -2.77
CA ASN A 72 1.63 26.35 -3.96
C ASN A 72 0.76 25.10 -3.89
N ASN A 73 0.02 24.81 -4.95
CA ASN A 73 -0.84 23.64 -5.01
C ASN A 73 -0.05 22.32 -4.82
N PRO A 74 -0.68 21.29 -4.23
CA PRO A 74 -0.06 19.98 -4.07
C PRO A 74 0.24 19.30 -5.41
N GLU A 75 1.12 18.31 -5.37
CA GLU A 75 1.27 17.35 -6.46
C GLU A 75 -0.08 16.65 -6.73
N GLY A 76 -0.40 16.40 -8.01
CA GLY A 76 -1.71 15.88 -8.39
C GLY A 76 -2.76 16.96 -8.66
N TRP A 77 -2.48 18.24 -8.38
CA TRP A 77 -3.43 19.32 -8.64
C TRP A 77 -3.73 19.49 -10.14
N ALA A 78 -2.68 19.50 -10.98
CA ALA A 78 -2.83 19.68 -12.42
C ALA A 78 -3.52 18.47 -13.08
N GLU A 79 -3.40 17.30 -12.46
CA GLU A 79 -4.01 16.04 -12.86
C GLU A 79 -5.46 15.91 -12.39
N GLY A 80 -5.96 16.85 -11.58
CA GLY A 80 -7.31 16.84 -11.04
C GLY A 80 -7.52 15.90 -9.84
N ASN A 81 -6.45 15.42 -9.20
CA ASN A 81 -6.54 14.57 -8.01
C ASN A 81 -7.01 15.34 -6.76
N TRP A 82 -6.83 16.67 -6.75
CA TRP A 82 -7.23 17.54 -5.67
C TRP A 82 -8.10 18.68 -6.18
N LEU A 83 -9.14 19.00 -5.41
CA LEU A 83 -10.05 20.10 -5.69
C LEU A 83 -10.17 21.00 -4.46
N GLU A 84 -10.02 22.31 -4.65
CA GLU A 84 -10.13 23.27 -3.56
C GLU A 84 -11.58 23.35 -3.04
N CYS A 85 -11.73 23.37 -1.72
CA CYS A 85 -13.00 23.53 -1.01
C CYS A 85 -13.39 25.02 -0.91
N ASN A 86 -13.80 25.60 -2.04
CA ASN A 86 -14.14 27.02 -2.20
C ASN A 86 -15.60 27.28 -2.60
N GLY A 87 -16.48 26.28 -2.49
CA GLY A 87 -17.89 26.38 -2.88
C GLY A 87 -18.18 26.15 -4.37
N GLN A 88 -17.18 25.82 -5.18
CA GLN A 88 -17.37 25.60 -6.62
C GLN A 88 -18.28 24.41 -6.94
N THR A 89 -18.91 24.46 -8.12
CA THR A 89 -19.73 23.38 -8.64
C THR A 89 -18.86 22.20 -9.05
N VAL A 90 -19.29 20.99 -8.71
CA VAL A 90 -18.67 19.74 -9.13
C VAL A 90 -19.35 19.25 -10.41
N ASP A 91 -18.58 19.07 -11.47
CA ASP A 91 -19.06 18.44 -12.69
C ASP A 91 -19.10 16.91 -12.50
N PRO A 92 -20.29 16.27 -12.56
CA PRO A 92 -20.41 14.82 -12.38
C PRO A 92 -19.76 14.01 -13.50
N THR A 93 -19.49 14.62 -14.66
CA THR A 93 -18.83 13.93 -15.78
C THR A 93 -17.31 13.87 -15.59
N VAL A 94 -16.73 14.87 -14.94
CA VAL A 94 -15.30 14.96 -14.66
C VAL A 94 -14.96 14.27 -13.33
N TYR A 95 -15.82 14.42 -12.31
CA TYR A 95 -15.60 13.90 -10.97
C TYR A 95 -16.79 13.06 -10.46
N PRO A 96 -17.09 11.91 -11.07
CA PRO A 96 -18.28 11.11 -10.74
C PRO A 96 -18.27 10.58 -9.30
N GLU A 97 -17.12 10.12 -8.81
CA GLU A 97 -16.98 9.59 -7.46
C GLU A 97 -17.08 10.69 -6.40
N LEU A 98 -16.52 11.87 -6.68
CA LEU A 98 -16.63 13.02 -5.78
C LEU A 98 -18.08 13.49 -5.67
N PHE A 99 -18.77 13.61 -6.81
CA PHE A 99 -20.18 14.02 -6.84
C PHE A 99 -21.06 13.05 -6.03
N ALA A 100 -20.77 11.75 -6.04
CA ALA A 100 -21.49 10.78 -5.22
C ALA A 100 -21.35 11.02 -3.71
N VAL A 101 -20.25 11.64 -3.26
CA VAL A 101 -19.95 11.90 -1.85
C VAL A 101 -20.41 13.29 -1.40
N VAL A 102 -20.05 14.35 -2.15
CA VAL A 102 -20.32 15.75 -1.75
C VAL A 102 -21.53 16.36 -2.46
N GLY A 103 -22.02 15.75 -3.54
CA GLY A 103 -23.09 16.29 -4.37
C GLY A 103 -22.59 17.30 -5.40
N SER A 104 -23.44 18.28 -5.72
CA SER A 104 -23.21 19.24 -6.81
C SER A 104 -22.20 20.34 -6.50
N GLN A 105 -21.80 20.52 -5.23
CA GLN A 105 -20.87 21.58 -4.84
C GLN A 105 -19.93 21.07 -3.76
N VAL A 106 -18.66 21.50 -3.83
CA VAL A 106 -17.74 21.32 -2.70
C VAL A 106 -18.10 22.29 -1.57
N PRO A 107 -17.85 21.93 -0.31
CA PRO A 107 -18.00 22.88 0.79
C PRO A 107 -17.06 24.06 0.63
N ASP A 108 -17.47 25.26 1.06
CA ASP A 108 -16.57 26.41 1.23
C ASP A 108 -16.03 26.39 2.66
N LEU A 109 -14.74 26.08 2.82
CA LEU A 109 -14.09 25.94 4.13
C LEU A 109 -13.17 27.13 4.46
N ARG A 110 -13.17 28.17 3.64
CA ARG A 110 -12.28 29.33 3.84
C ARG A 110 -12.68 30.08 5.11
N GLY A 111 -11.74 30.17 6.06
CA GLY A 111 -11.97 30.84 7.34
C GLY A 111 -12.82 30.03 8.34
N LEU A 112 -13.06 28.75 8.07
CA LEU A 112 -13.82 27.86 8.96
C LEU A 112 -12.91 26.81 9.62
N PHE A 113 -13.32 26.34 10.80
CA PHE A 113 -12.70 25.18 11.45
C PHE A 113 -13.56 23.93 11.24
N LEU A 114 -12.90 22.81 10.97
CA LEU A 114 -13.56 21.50 10.91
C LEU A 114 -13.97 21.05 12.31
N ARG A 115 -15.14 20.43 12.41
CA ARG A 115 -15.67 19.84 13.65
C ARG A 115 -16.26 18.46 13.37
N GLY A 116 -16.20 17.57 14.36
CA GLY A 116 -16.88 16.28 14.29
C GLY A 116 -18.40 16.42 14.34
N THR A 117 -19.11 15.50 13.70
CA THR A 117 -20.56 15.35 13.81
C THR A 117 -20.88 14.29 14.87
N GLY A 118 -21.87 14.54 15.75
CA GLY A 118 -22.31 13.58 16.78
C GLY A 118 -21.91 13.92 18.22
N GLY A 119 -22.16 15.15 18.66
CA GLY A 119 -22.07 15.55 20.07
C GLY A 119 -23.29 15.14 20.88
#